data_AF-A0A1H7CIG6-F1
#
_entry.id   AF-A0A1H7CIG6-F1
#
_cell.length_a   1.000
_cell.length_b   1.000
_cell.length_c   1.000
_cell.angle_alpha   90.00
_cell.angle_beta   90.00
_cell.angle_gamma   90.00
#
_symmetry.space_group_name_H-M   'P 1'
#
loop_
_entity.id
_entity.type
_entity.pdbx_description
1 polymer ?
#
loop_
_entity_poly.entity_id
_entity_poly.type
_entity_poly.pdbx_seq_one_letter_code
_entity_poly.pdbx_strand_id
1 'polypeptide(L)'
;MDNMNDSRPADGCAASVLVDAAGLSLPDGRAVDMSLRASVVFALRVYNSQILEGQLRQHIVMALTARTVGQMRRIIAAADRLLGK
;
A
#
# COMPACT_ATOMS: atom_id res chain seq x y z
N MET A 1 -0.67 26.43 -35.52
CA MET A 1 -1.78 25.86 -34.73
C MET A 1 -1.26 24.57 -34.15
N ASP A 2 -0.58 24.72 -33.03
CA ASP A 2 0.22 23.70 -32.37
C ASP A 2 -0.70 22.90 -31.46
N ASN A 3 -0.91 21.62 -31.82
CA ASN A 3 -1.68 20.68 -31.00
C ASN A 3 -0.82 20.30 -29.78
N MET A 4 -0.97 21.08 -28.71
CA MET A 4 -0.36 20.82 -27.42
C MET A 4 -1.05 19.60 -26.79
N ASN A 5 -0.44 18.42 -26.97
CA ASN A 5 -0.79 17.21 -26.25
C ASN A 5 -0.47 17.41 -24.76
N ASP A 6 -1.48 17.83 -24.00
CA ASP A 6 -1.43 18.03 -22.55
C ASP A 6 -1.38 16.66 -21.85
N SER A 7 -0.25 15.98 -21.98
CA SER A 7 0.09 14.80 -21.20
C SER A 7 0.44 15.25 -19.79
N ARG A 8 -0.58 15.63 -19.02
CA ARG A 8 -0.45 15.76 -17.57
C ARG A 8 0.00 14.39 -17.03
N PRO A 9 1.16 14.27 -16.37
CA PRO A 9 1.37 13.13 -15.53
C PRO A 9 0.29 13.24 -14.45
N ALA A 10 -0.66 12.30 -14.46
CA ALA A 10 -1.50 12.09 -13.31
C ALA A 10 -0.56 12.03 -12.10
N ASP A 11 -0.84 12.85 -11.09
CA ASP A 11 -0.25 12.83 -9.75
C ASP A 11 -0.41 11.42 -9.18
N GLY A 12 0.44 10.53 -9.66
CA GLY A 12 0.54 9.15 -9.27
C GLY A 12 1.26 9.17 -7.95
N CYS A 13 0.49 9.41 -6.88
CA CYS A 13 0.73 8.78 -5.59
C CYS A 13 1.23 7.38 -5.93
N ALA A 14 2.54 7.14 -5.78
CA ALA A 14 3.19 5.93 -6.22
C ALA A 14 2.46 4.78 -5.54
N ALA A 15 1.52 4.15 -6.24
CA ALA A 15 0.64 3.17 -5.65
C ALA A 15 1.55 2.05 -5.21
N SER A 16 1.79 1.94 -3.90
CA SER A 16 2.88 1.16 -3.30
C SER A 16 3.02 -0.16 -4.06
N VAL A 17 4.03 -0.23 -4.93
CA VAL A 17 4.13 -1.31 -5.90
C VAL A 17 4.63 -2.52 -5.13
N LEU A 18 3.69 -3.37 -4.71
CA LEU A 18 4.04 -4.64 -4.11
C LEU A 18 4.64 -5.53 -5.20
N VAL A 19 5.91 -5.86 -5.01
CA VAL A 19 6.71 -6.70 -5.91
C VAL A 19 7.00 -8.05 -5.25
N ASP A 20 7.19 -9.08 -6.07
CA ASP A 20 7.70 -10.37 -5.61
C ASP A 20 9.23 -10.38 -5.49
N ALA A 21 9.78 -11.54 -5.11
CA ALA A 21 11.23 -11.74 -4.97
C ALA A 21 12.01 -11.55 -6.28
N ALA A 22 11.36 -11.65 -7.45
CA ALA A 22 11.96 -11.38 -8.74
C ALA A 22 11.83 -9.90 -9.16
N GLY A 23 11.28 -9.05 -8.28
CA GLY A 23 11.04 -7.64 -8.56
C GLY A 23 9.84 -7.40 -9.47
N LEU A 24 9.02 -8.42 -9.75
CA LEU A 24 7.85 -8.29 -10.61
C LEU A 24 6.66 -7.78 -9.80
N SER A 25 5.90 -6.87 -10.40
CA SER A 25 4.67 -6.37 -9.79
C SER A 25 3.68 -7.52 -9.55
N LEU A 26 3.24 -7.68 -8.31
CA LEU A 26 2.24 -8.66 -7.96
C LEU A 26 0.89 -8.26 -8.60
N PRO A 27 0.11 -9.17 -9.19
CA PRO A 27 -1.22 -8.84 -9.67
C PRO A 27 -2.21 -8.72 -8.50
N ASP A 28 -3.18 -7.80 -8.60
CA ASP A 28 -4.11 -7.50 -7.50
C ASP A 28 -4.98 -8.69 -7.08
N GLY A 29 -5.29 -9.59 -8.01
CA GLY A 29 -6.05 -10.81 -7.75
C GLY A 29 -5.24 -11.93 -7.09
N ARG A 30 -3.90 -11.79 -6.99
CA ARG A 30 -3.05 -12.81 -6.36
C ARG A 30 -3.36 -12.89 -4.87
N ALA A 31 -3.38 -14.13 -4.35
CA ALA A 31 -3.49 -14.37 -2.93
C ALA A 31 -2.28 -13.78 -2.18
N VAL A 32 -2.53 -13.20 -1.01
CA VAL A 32 -1.47 -12.71 -0.12
C VAL A 32 -0.75 -13.90 0.50
N ASP A 33 0.55 -14.01 0.27
CA ASP A 33 1.38 -14.96 0.99
C ASP A 33 1.72 -14.47 2.42
N MET A 34 2.14 -15.38 3.28
CA MET A 34 2.42 -15.09 4.68
C MET A 34 3.57 -14.09 4.88
N SER A 35 4.59 -14.14 4.01
CA SER A 35 5.71 -13.20 4.06
C SER A 35 5.25 -11.77 3.78
N LEU A 36 4.48 -11.54 2.72
CA LEU A 36 3.92 -10.25 2.38
C LEU A 36 3.02 -9.72 3.50
N ARG A 37 2.16 -10.59 4.05
CA ARG A 37 1.33 -10.22 5.20
C ARG A 37 2.18 -9.79 6.40
N ALA A 38 3.19 -10.58 6.77
CA ALA A 38 4.05 -10.27 7.89
C ALA A 38 4.79 -8.93 7.68
N SER A 39 5.34 -8.70 6.50
CA SER A 39 6.03 -7.46 6.14
C SER A 39 5.12 -6.23 6.25
N VAL A 40 3.90 -6.30 5.71
CA VAL A 40 2.97 -5.17 5.77
C VAL A 40 2.48 -4.91 7.19
N VAL A 41 2.15 -5.97 7.95
CA VAL A 41 1.74 -5.83 9.36
C VAL A 41 2.87 -5.25 10.21
N PHE A 42 4.11 -5.67 9.95
CA PHE A 42 5.29 -5.12 10.62
C PHE A 42 5.44 -3.62 10.34
N ALA A 43 5.40 -3.20 9.07
CA ALA A 43 5.49 -1.79 8.69
C ALA A 43 4.38 -0.95 9.36
N LEU A 44 3.13 -1.41 9.30
CA LEU A 44 2.01 -0.73 9.95
C LEU A 44 2.19 -0.62 11.47
N ARG A 45 2.71 -1.65 12.15
CA ARG A 45 2.99 -1.62 13.60
C ARG A 45 4.10 -0.65 13.96
N VAL A 46 5.15 -0.57 13.15
CA VAL A 46 6.25 0.40 13.34
C VAL A 46 5.68 1.82 13.24
N TYR A 47 4.96 2.14 12.17
CA TYR A 47 4.34 3.46 12.01
C TYR A 47 3.32 3.79 13.11
N ASN A 48 2.50 2.81 13.51
CA ASN A 48 1.53 2.98 14.58
C ASN A 48 2.16 3.32 15.93
N SER A 49 3.35 2.80 16.20
CA SER A 49 4.04 2.96 17.48
C SER A 49 4.96 4.17 17.51
N GLN A 50 5.52 4.56 16.36
CA GLN A 50 6.52 5.63 16.27
C GLN A 50 5.95 6.97 15.82
N ILE A 51 4.83 6.98 15.09
CA ILE A 51 4.33 8.19 14.41
C ILE A 51 2.89 8.51 14.79
N LEU A 52 1.99 7.51 14.72
CA LEU A 52 0.55 7.76 14.72
C LEU A 52 -0.19 7.37 16.02
N GLU A 53 0.52 7.16 17.14
CA GLU A 53 -0.04 6.93 18.49
C GLU A 53 -1.26 5.97 18.57
N GLY A 54 -1.32 4.93 17.74
CA GLY A 54 -2.45 3.99 17.74
C GLY A 54 -3.51 4.17 16.65
N GLN A 55 -3.41 5.19 15.78
CA GLN A 55 -4.42 5.44 14.73
C GLN A 55 -4.42 4.39 13.60
N LEU A 56 -3.39 3.54 13.49
CA LEU A 56 -3.32 2.46 12.49
C LEU A 56 -3.83 1.11 13.00
N ARG A 57 -4.35 1.00 14.23
CA ARG A 57 -4.89 -0.28 14.76
C ARG A 57 -5.88 -0.95 13.81
N GLN A 58 -6.80 -0.19 13.23
CA GLN A 58 -7.78 -0.71 12.28
C GLN A 58 -7.13 -1.23 10.99
N HIS A 59 -6.14 -0.51 10.46
CA HIS A 59 -5.40 -0.90 9.25
C HIS A 59 -4.62 -2.21 9.47
N ILE A 60 -4.06 -2.41 10.66
CA ILE A 60 -3.38 -3.66 11.04
C ILE A 60 -4.35 -4.85 11.03
N VAL A 61 -5.55 -4.68 11.58
CA VAL A 61 -6.59 -5.73 11.58
C VAL A 61 -7.05 -6.06 10.15
N MET A 62 -7.20 -5.03 9.31
CA MET A 62 -7.52 -5.21 7.90
C MET A 62 -6.40 -5.95 7.16
N ALA A 63 -5.13 -5.64 7.42
CA ALA A 63 -3.98 -6.32 6.80
C ALA A 63 -3.89 -7.80 7.19
N LEU A 64 -4.22 -8.13 8.44
CA LEU A 64 -4.27 -9.52 8.93
C LEU A 64 -5.35 -10.36 8.23
N THR A 65 -6.45 -9.74 7.83
CA THR A 65 -7.61 -10.42 7.20
C THR A 65 -7.63 -10.30 5.68
N ALA A 66 -6.75 -9.49 5.09
CA ALA A 66 -6.61 -9.34 3.65
C ALA A 66 -6.27 -10.67 2.97
N ARG A 67 -7.04 -10.99 1.93
CA ARG A 67 -6.89 -12.21 1.12
C ARG A 67 -6.12 -11.95 -0.17
N THR A 68 -6.20 -10.74 -0.71
CA THR A 68 -5.60 -10.40 -2.01
C THR A 68 -4.61 -9.24 -1.93
N VAL A 69 -3.64 -9.24 -2.84
CA VAL A 69 -2.64 -8.17 -2.97
C VAL A 69 -3.31 -6.81 -3.20
N GLY A 70 -4.39 -6.76 -3.99
CA GLY A 70 -5.15 -5.52 -4.21
C GLY A 70 -5.88 -5.01 -2.97
N GLN A 71 -6.28 -5.88 -2.03
CA GLN A 71 -6.76 -5.45 -0.72
C GLN A 71 -5.60 -4.86 0.10
N MET A 72 -4.43 -5.50 0.08
CA MET A 72 -3.25 -5.02 0.79
C MET A 72 -2.80 -3.64 0.30
N ARG A 73 -2.74 -3.41 -1.02
CA ARG A 73 -2.42 -2.11 -1.60
C ARG A 73 -3.37 -1.00 -1.15
N ARG A 74 -4.68 -1.28 -1.10
CA ARG A 74 -5.67 -0.31 -0.62
C ARG A 74 -5.48 0.04 0.86
N ILE A 75 -5.11 -0.94 1.69
CA ILE A 75 -4.84 -0.72 3.12
C ILE A 75 -3.59 0.15 3.29
N ILE A 76 -2.52 -0.15 2.55
CA ILE A 76 -1.29 0.64 2.57
C ILE A 76 -1.57 2.08 2.12
N ALA A 77 -2.24 2.26 0.98
CA ALA A 77 -2.58 3.61 0.49
C ALA A 77 -3.45 4.40 1.48
N ALA A 78 -4.36 3.74 2.20
CA ALA A 78 -5.16 4.39 3.25
C ALA A 78 -4.29 4.79 4.46
N ALA A 79 -3.35 3.93 4.87
CA ALA A 79 -2.40 4.24 5.94
C ALA A 79 -1.42 5.36 5.54
N ASP A 80 -0.92 5.37 4.31
CA ASP A 80 0.00 6.40 3.80
C ASP A 80 -0.66 7.79 3.78
N ARG A 81 -1.97 7.86 3.50
CA ARG A 81 -2.73 9.12 3.60
C ARG A 81 -2.85 9.66 5.03
N LEU A 82 -2.71 8.81 6.04
CA LEU A 82 -2.66 9.24 7.44
C LEU A 82 -1.28 9.74 7.83
N LEU A 83 -0.21 9.21 7.20
CA LEU A 83 1.17 9.64 7.40
C LEU A 83 1.54 10.91 6.65
N GLY A 84 0.91 11.18 5.50
CA GLY A 84 1.15 12.37 4.69
C GLY A 84 0.48 13.66 5.19
N LYS A 85 0.00 13.69 6.44
CA LYS A 85 -0.50 14.88 7.13
C LYS A 85 0.57 15.41 8.07
#